data_AF-A0A8T8E2S5-F1
#
_entry.id   AF-A0A8T8E2S5-F1
#
_cell.length_a   1.000
_cell.length_b   1.000
_cell.length_c   1.000
_cell.angle_alpha   90.00
_cell.angle_beta   90.00
_cell.angle_gamma   90.00
#
_symmetry.space_group_name_H-M   'P 1'
#
loop_
_entity.id
_entity.type
_entity.pdbx_description
1 polymer ?
#
loop_
_entity_poly.entity_id
_entity_poly.type
_entity_poly.pdbx_seq_one_letter_code
_entity_poly.pdbx_strand_id
1 'polypeptide(L)'
;MRLTPSWLCATPSEPSEDGPDDAEAETVSGVTIYRDPSTNLSNADSATEFVPDSNTELLSVLDGMETPVTVDEVADELIHPARPSVETWAAVHEQLHQYRLPELDATGHVEFDAEQGIVERRTVRSDAANRNGSSRLGLRRLVRLAGLTALVTSGLAVALLAVVLLV
;
A
#
# COMPACT_ATOMS: atom_id res chain seq x y z
N MET A 1 -25.99 -17.86 -29.61
CA MET A 1 -26.31 -18.31 -28.24
C MET A 1 -26.20 -17.10 -27.32
N ARG A 2 -27.32 -16.63 -26.78
CA ARG A 2 -27.37 -15.54 -25.80
C ARG A 2 -27.81 -16.17 -24.48
N LEU A 3 -26.92 -16.16 -23.50
CA LEU A 3 -27.17 -16.66 -22.16
C LEU A 3 -27.75 -15.49 -21.35
N THR A 4 -29.07 -15.49 -21.17
CA THR A 4 -29.73 -14.65 -20.17
C THR A 4 -29.75 -15.40 -18.85
N PRO A 5 -29.10 -14.93 -17.78
CA PRO A 5 -29.18 -15.57 -16.47
C PRO A 5 -30.56 -15.35 -15.86
N SER A 6 -31.23 -16.45 -15.54
CA SER A 6 -32.53 -16.54 -14.89
C SER A 6 -32.38 -16.50 -13.36
N TRP A 7 -32.33 -15.30 -12.79
CA TRP A 7 -32.42 -15.07 -11.35
C TRP A 7 -33.47 -13.98 -11.04
N LEU A 8 -34.72 -14.28 -11.36
CA LEU A 8 -35.88 -13.50 -10.91
C LEU A 8 -37.03 -14.47 -10.61
N CYS A 9 -36.93 -15.16 -9.48
CA CYS A 9 -38.09 -15.76 -8.82
C CYS A 9 -37.88 -15.62 -7.30
N ALA A 10 -38.04 -14.39 -6.81
CA ALA A 10 -38.48 -14.17 -5.45
C ALA A 10 -39.87 -13.55 -5.57
N THR A 11 -40.89 -14.31 -5.18
CA THR A 11 -42.27 -13.85 -5.13
C THR A 11 -42.36 -12.62 -4.22
N PRO A 12 -42.91 -11.49 -4.69
CA PRO A 12 -43.20 -10.38 -3.80
C PRO A 12 -44.30 -10.82 -2.83
N SER A 13 -43.99 -10.87 -1.53
CA SER A 13 -45.04 -10.82 -0.52
C SER A 13 -45.64 -9.42 -0.57
N GLU A 14 -46.93 -9.36 -0.88
CA GLU A 14 -47.72 -8.15 -1.05
C GLU A 14 -47.67 -7.27 0.22
N PRO A 15 -47.29 -5.99 0.12
CA PRO A 15 -47.52 -5.03 1.20
C PRO A 15 -48.95 -4.49 1.12
N SER A 16 -49.64 -4.50 2.26
CA SER A 16 -51.00 -4.00 2.43
C SER A 16 -51.21 -2.60 1.85
N GLU A 17 -52.30 -2.46 1.10
CA GLU A 17 -52.83 -1.22 0.52
C GLU A 17 -53.33 -0.28 1.62
N ASP A 18 -52.71 0.90 1.79
CA ASP A 18 -53.41 2.20 1.88
C ASP A 18 -52.41 3.39 1.89
N GLY A 19 -52.58 4.36 0.97
CA GLY A 19 -51.86 5.65 0.98
C GLY A 19 -51.34 6.10 -0.39
N PRO A 20 -51.81 7.22 -0.96
CA PRO A 20 -51.51 7.57 -2.35
C PRO A 20 -50.52 8.76 -2.49
N ASP A 21 -50.07 8.95 -3.73
CA ASP A 21 -49.53 10.18 -4.36
C ASP A 21 -48.01 10.47 -4.29
N ASP A 22 -47.39 10.31 -5.47
CA ASP A 22 -46.53 11.30 -6.15
C ASP A 22 -45.11 11.60 -5.60
N ALA A 23 -44.10 11.01 -6.25
CA ALA A 23 -42.88 11.71 -6.68
C ALA A 23 -41.94 10.73 -7.41
N GLU A 24 -41.80 10.92 -8.71
CA GLU A 24 -40.72 10.39 -9.55
C GLU A 24 -39.35 10.75 -8.92
N ALA A 25 -38.72 9.80 -8.24
CA ALA A 25 -37.32 9.87 -7.86
C ALA A 25 -36.62 8.66 -8.46
N GLU A 26 -35.99 8.87 -9.62
CA GLU A 26 -34.97 7.95 -10.14
C GLU A 26 -33.89 7.77 -9.07
N THR A 27 -34.05 6.71 -8.28
CA THR A 27 -33.07 6.30 -7.31
C THR A 27 -31.97 5.60 -8.08
N VAL A 28 -30.96 6.37 -8.50
CA VAL A 28 -29.63 5.84 -8.75
C VAL A 28 -29.31 4.93 -7.57
N SER A 29 -29.27 3.63 -7.84
CA SER A 29 -28.92 2.60 -6.86
C SER A 29 -27.45 2.77 -6.53
N GLY A 30 -27.16 3.72 -5.66
CA GLY A 30 -25.86 3.87 -5.03
C GLY A 30 -25.68 2.66 -4.11
N VAL A 31 -24.79 1.75 -4.49
CA VAL A 31 -24.30 0.71 -3.58
C VAL A 31 -23.58 1.42 -2.43
N THR A 32 -24.26 1.56 -1.30
CA THR A 32 -23.62 1.99 -0.06
C THR A 32 -22.81 0.81 0.47
N ILE A 33 -21.50 0.80 0.21
CA ILE A 33 -20.60 -0.17 0.85
C ILE A 33 -20.48 0.23 2.33
N TYR A 34 -21.21 -0.49 3.19
CA TYR A 34 -21.06 -0.37 4.62
C TYR A 34 -19.78 -1.08 5.04
N ARG A 35 -18.74 -0.31 5.36
CA ARG A 35 -17.47 -0.85 5.86
C ARG A 35 -17.57 -0.98 7.37
N ASP A 36 -17.69 -2.21 7.87
CA ASP A 36 -17.63 -2.48 9.30
C ASP A 36 -16.15 -2.41 9.77
N PRO A 37 -15.79 -1.50 10.69
CA PRO A 37 -14.42 -1.38 11.18
C PRO A 37 -13.97 -2.58 12.02
N SER A 38 -14.90 -3.36 12.58
CA SER A 38 -14.61 -4.54 13.40
C SER A 38 -13.93 -5.65 12.59
N THR A 39 -14.22 -5.72 11.29
CA THR A 39 -13.59 -6.66 10.37
C THR A 39 -12.09 -6.40 10.25
N ASN A 40 -11.62 -5.16 10.34
CA ASN A 40 -10.20 -4.83 10.19
C ASN A 40 -9.37 -5.34 11.38
N LEU A 41 -9.91 -5.25 12.61
CA LEU A 41 -9.25 -5.76 13.81
C LEU A 41 -9.16 -7.29 13.83
N SER A 42 -10.23 -7.98 13.40
CA SER A 42 -10.23 -9.44 13.29
C SER A 42 -9.25 -9.94 12.23
N ASN A 43 -9.06 -9.18 11.15
CA ASN A 43 -8.17 -9.59 10.07
C ASN A 43 -6.68 -9.40 10.45
N ALA A 44 -6.34 -8.35 11.19
CA ALA A 44 -4.99 -8.14 11.69
C ALA A 44 -4.53 -9.30 12.59
N ASP A 45 -5.42 -9.82 13.43
CA ASP A 45 -5.15 -10.98 14.29
C ASP A 45 -5.02 -12.29 13.48
N SER A 46 -5.65 -12.37 12.30
CA SER A 46 -5.46 -13.51 11.39
C SER A 46 -4.16 -13.45 10.58
N ALA A 47 -3.60 -12.26 10.37
CA ALA A 47 -2.37 -12.08 9.60
C ALA A 47 -1.12 -12.49 10.41
N THR A 48 -1.14 -12.32 11.73
CA THR A 48 -0.03 -12.69 12.63
C THR A 48 0.26 -14.19 12.62
N GLU A 49 -0.70 -15.03 12.22
CA GLU A 49 -0.47 -16.47 12.03
C GLU A 49 0.46 -16.78 10.86
N PHE A 50 0.44 -15.96 9.80
CA PHE A 50 1.16 -16.21 8.55
C PHE A 50 2.40 -15.33 8.38
N VAL A 51 2.41 -14.14 8.98
CA VAL A 51 3.54 -13.20 8.86
C VAL A 51 4.60 -13.54 9.92
N PRO A 52 5.84 -13.84 9.52
CA PRO A 52 6.90 -14.10 10.48
C PRO A 52 7.18 -12.93 11.42
N ASP A 53 7.24 -13.22 12.72
CA ASP A 53 7.57 -12.25 13.77
C ASP A 53 9.01 -11.74 13.65
N SER A 54 9.90 -12.54 13.06
CA SER A 54 11.34 -12.24 12.98
C SER A 54 11.80 -11.89 11.57
N ASN A 55 12.73 -10.94 11.49
CA ASN A 55 13.30 -10.50 10.21
C ASN A 55 14.08 -11.64 9.53
N THR A 56 14.77 -12.47 10.31
CA THR A 56 15.54 -13.62 9.80
C THR A 56 14.67 -14.64 9.09
N GLU A 57 13.48 -14.90 9.63
CA GLU A 57 12.55 -15.87 9.05
C GLU A 57 11.95 -15.35 7.75
N LEU A 58 11.49 -14.09 7.72
CA LEU A 58 11.02 -13.46 6.49
C LEU A 58 12.12 -13.38 5.43
N LEU A 59 13.37 -13.12 5.83
CA LEU A 59 14.51 -13.15 4.91
C LEU A 59 14.78 -14.56 4.35
N SER A 60 14.58 -15.61 5.15
CA SER A 60 14.75 -16.99 4.71
C SER A 60 13.72 -17.38 3.66
N VAL A 61 12.48 -16.89 3.79
CA VAL A 61 11.44 -17.02 2.75
C VAL A 61 11.89 -16.30 1.48
N LEU A 62 12.28 -15.03 1.59
CA LEU A 62 12.72 -14.23 0.44
C LEU A 62 13.99 -14.78 -0.24
N ASP A 63 14.85 -15.50 0.49
CA ASP A 63 16.02 -16.20 -0.07
C ASP A 63 15.64 -17.42 -0.93
N GLY A 64 14.47 -18.01 -0.69
CA GLY A 64 13.90 -19.08 -1.51
C GLY A 64 13.24 -18.58 -2.80
N MET A 65 12.99 -17.28 -2.91
CA MET A 65 12.29 -16.66 -4.02
C MET A 65 13.25 -16.06 -5.06
N GLU A 66 12.87 -16.10 -6.33
CA GLU A 66 13.61 -15.40 -7.38
C GLU A 66 13.29 -13.90 -7.33
N THR A 67 14.31 -13.05 -7.20
CA THR A 67 14.11 -11.59 -7.14
C THR A 67 14.42 -10.90 -8.48
N PRO A 68 13.74 -9.79 -8.82
CA PRO A 68 12.74 -9.04 -8.03
C PRO A 68 11.41 -9.78 -7.85
N VAL A 69 10.78 -9.60 -6.69
CA VAL A 69 9.50 -10.21 -6.32
C VAL A 69 8.51 -9.16 -5.83
N THR A 70 7.22 -9.36 -6.08
CA THR A 70 6.15 -8.46 -5.63
C THR A 70 5.67 -8.80 -4.22
N VAL A 71 5.05 -7.85 -3.51
CA VAL A 71 4.45 -8.12 -2.19
C VAL A 71 3.35 -9.18 -2.28
N ASP A 72 2.57 -9.20 -3.37
CA ASP A 72 1.55 -10.22 -3.62
C ASP A 72 2.16 -11.62 -3.68
N GLU A 73 3.25 -11.79 -4.40
CA GLU A 73 3.95 -13.08 -4.49
C GLU A 73 4.55 -13.53 -3.15
N VAL A 74 5.07 -12.59 -2.35
CA VAL A 74 5.54 -12.89 -0.99
C VAL A 74 4.38 -13.30 -0.09
N ALA A 75 3.24 -12.61 -0.17
CA ALA A 75 2.04 -12.98 0.58
C ALA A 75 1.54 -14.37 0.17
N ASP A 76 1.50 -14.66 -1.13
CA ASP A 76 1.10 -15.95 -1.69
C ASP A 76 1.99 -17.10 -1.19
N GLU A 77 3.30 -16.88 -1.11
CA GLU A 77 4.24 -17.88 -0.59
C GLU A 77 4.00 -18.14 0.91
N LEU A 78 3.80 -17.08 1.71
CA LEU A 78 3.57 -17.21 3.16
C LEU A 78 2.25 -17.92 3.49
N ILE A 79 1.21 -17.73 2.68
CA ILE A 79 -0.09 -18.36 2.93
C ILE A 79 -0.19 -19.77 2.31
N HIS A 80 0.81 -20.21 1.57
CA HIS A 80 0.85 -21.55 0.99
C HIS A 80 1.26 -22.60 2.04
N PRO A 81 0.62 -23.78 2.10
CA PRO A 81 -0.49 -24.27 1.29
C PRO A 81 -1.89 -23.98 1.87
N ALA A 82 -1.97 -23.27 3.00
CA ALA A 82 -3.20 -23.08 3.78
C ALA A 82 -4.33 -22.42 3.00
N ARG A 83 -4.02 -21.43 2.13
CA ARG A 83 -4.99 -20.69 1.31
C ARG A 83 -6.19 -20.17 2.13
N PRO A 84 -5.95 -19.25 3.09
CA PRO A 84 -6.99 -18.66 3.92
C PRO A 84 -7.93 -17.77 3.11
N SER A 85 -8.88 -17.10 3.78
CA SER A 85 -9.80 -16.19 3.09
C SER A 85 -9.06 -14.99 2.49
N VAL A 86 -9.72 -14.32 1.54
CA VAL A 86 -9.17 -13.13 0.87
C VAL A 86 -8.91 -12.01 1.88
N GLU A 87 -9.72 -11.90 2.92
CA GLU A 87 -9.55 -10.93 4.00
C GLU A 87 -8.25 -11.14 4.78
N THR A 88 -7.92 -12.40 5.09
CA THR A 88 -6.66 -12.76 5.77
C THR A 88 -5.48 -12.54 4.84
N TRP A 89 -5.56 -12.96 3.58
CA TRP A 89 -4.51 -12.69 2.60
C TRP A 89 -4.23 -11.18 2.45
N ALA A 90 -5.29 -10.36 2.37
CA ALA A 90 -5.17 -8.91 2.28
C ALA A 90 -4.51 -8.31 3.53
N ALA A 91 -4.79 -8.86 4.71
CA ALA A 91 -4.15 -8.43 5.95
C ALA A 91 -2.67 -8.82 6.02
N VAL A 92 -2.29 -10.01 5.54
CA VAL A 92 -0.89 -10.41 5.36
C VAL A 92 -0.18 -9.45 4.41
N HIS A 93 -0.76 -9.18 3.24
CA HIS A 93 -0.22 -8.21 2.27
C HIS A 93 -0.03 -6.81 2.90
N GLU A 94 -1.04 -6.30 3.61
CA GLU A 94 -0.96 -5.01 4.29
C GLU A 94 0.15 -4.98 5.35
N GLN A 95 0.28 -6.03 6.15
CA GLN A 95 1.30 -6.12 7.19
C GLN A 95 2.72 -6.17 6.59
N LEU A 96 2.91 -6.91 5.49
CA LEU A 96 4.17 -6.93 4.74
C LEU A 96 4.51 -5.55 4.18
N HIS A 97 3.57 -4.91 3.48
CA HIS A 97 3.77 -3.64 2.80
C HIS A 97 4.01 -2.48 3.77
N GLN A 98 3.24 -2.40 4.85
CA GLN A 98 3.26 -1.26 5.78
C GLN A 98 4.37 -1.37 6.85
N TYR A 99 4.73 -2.59 7.27
CA TYR A 99 5.61 -2.78 8.43
C TYR A 99 6.84 -3.62 8.11
N ARG A 100 6.67 -4.88 7.71
CA ARG A 100 7.79 -5.84 7.69
C ARG A 100 8.81 -5.55 6.58
N LEU A 101 8.37 -5.27 5.36
CA LEU A 101 9.27 -4.96 4.24
C LEU A 101 9.97 -3.60 4.41
N PRO A 102 9.29 -2.52 4.84
CA PRO A 102 9.97 -1.27 5.20
C PRO A 102 11.03 -1.44 6.30
N GLU A 103 10.78 -2.28 7.30
CA GLU A 103 11.75 -2.55 8.36
C GLU A 103 12.99 -3.30 7.83
N LEU A 104 12.79 -4.29 6.95
CA LEU A 104 13.89 -5.01 6.29
C LEU A 104 14.70 -4.11 5.33
N ASP A 105 14.05 -3.16 4.67
CA ASP A 105 14.72 -2.15 3.84
C ASP A 105 15.56 -1.19 4.70
N ALA A 106 15.01 -0.73 5.83
CA ALA A 106 15.71 0.16 6.76
C ALA A 106 16.97 -0.49 7.37
N THR A 107 16.95 -1.80 7.56
CA THR A 107 18.12 -2.59 8.02
C THR A 107 19.09 -2.93 6.88
N GLY A 108 18.74 -2.62 5.64
CA GLY A 108 19.57 -2.79 4.45
C GLY A 108 19.64 -4.23 3.93
N HIS A 109 18.80 -5.13 4.44
CA HIS A 109 18.77 -6.53 4.01
C HIS A 109 18.07 -6.71 2.65
N VAL A 110 17.12 -5.83 2.32
CA VAL A 110 16.43 -5.79 1.04
C VAL A 110 16.39 -4.35 0.53
N GLU A 111 15.95 -4.17 -0.71
CA GLU A 111 15.48 -2.89 -1.22
C GLU A 111 13.98 -3.00 -1.48
N PHE A 112 13.19 -2.13 -0.85
CA PHE A 112 11.73 -2.15 -0.99
C PHE A 112 11.21 -0.89 -1.70
N ASP A 113 10.61 -1.07 -2.88
CA ASP A 113 9.86 -0.04 -3.58
C ASP A 113 8.40 -0.09 -3.13
N ALA A 114 8.03 0.79 -2.20
CA ALA A 114 6.66 0.86 -1.66
C ALA A 114 5.62 1.36 -2.68
N GLU A 115 6.03 2.07 -3.73
CA GLU A 115 5.11 2.57 -4.76
C GLU A 115 4.74 1.47 -5.75
N GLN A 116 5.71 0.61 -6.09
CA GLN A 116 5.50 -0.53 -7.00
C GLN A 116 5.17 -1.83 -6.25
N GLY A 117 5.40 -1.90 -4.95
CA GLY A 117 5.29 -3.14 -4.18
C GLY A 117 6.34 -4.17 -4.58
N ILE A 118 7.55 -3.74 -4.93
CA ILE A 118 8.63 -4.63 -5.41
C ILE A 118 9.71 -4.75 -4.33
N VAL A 119 10.19 -5.97 -4.13
CA VAL A 119 11.25 -6.34 -3.19
C VAL A 119 12.43 -6.93 -3.97
N GLU A 120 13.63 -6.38 -3.74
CA GLU A 120 14.88 -6.90 -4.27
C GLU A 120 15.81 -7.39 -3.15
N ARG A 121 16.42 -8.58 -3.33
CA ARG A 121 17.39 -9.10 -2.36
C ARG A 121 18.74 -8.42 -2.54
N ARG A 122 19.25 -7.82 -1.46
CA ARG A 122 20.66 -7.39 -1.38
C ARG A 122 21.52 -8.52 -0.83
N THR A 123 21.99 -9.40 -1.71
CA THR A 123 23.06 -10.34 -1.33
C THR A 123 24.40 -9.62 -1.30
N VAL A 124 25.30 -10.01 -0.40
CA VAL A 124 26.68 -9.48 -0.30
C VAL A 124 27.45 -9.53 -1.64
N ARG A 125 27.04 -10.43 -2.55
CA ARG A 125 27.57 -10.53 -3.92
C ARG A 125 27.13 -9.37 -4.81
N SER A 126 25.88 -8.93 -4.70
CA SER A 126 25.38 -7.73 -5.38
C SER A 126 26.07 -6.47 -4.84
N ASP A 127 26.42 -6.43 -3.55
CA ASP A 127 27.14 -5.32 -2.92
C ASP A 127 28.55 -5.11 -3.52
N ALA A 128 29.26 -6.19 -3.88
CA ALA A 128 30.59 -6.10 -4.50
C ALA A 128 30.56 -5.58 -5.95
N ALA A 129 29.53 -5.91 -6.72
CA ALA A 129 29.32 -5.38 -8.08
C ALA A 129 28.72 -3.96 -8.05
N ASN A 130 27.84 -3.68 -7.09
CA ASN A 130 27.19 -2.39 -6.91
C ASN A 130 28.15 -1.34 -6.31
N ARG A 131 29.10 -1.72 -5.45
CA ARG A 131 30.13 -0.80 -4.94
C ARG A 131 31.00 -0.13 -6.01
N ASN A 132 31.13 -0.74 -7.20
CA ASN A 132 31.82 -0.12 -8.35
C ASN A 132 30.88 0.63 -9.31
N GLY A 133 29.57 0.63 -9.08
CA GLY A 133 28.55 1.24 -9.95
C GLY A 133 27.56 2.19 -9.27
N SER A 134 27.50 2.23 -7.93
CA SER A 134 26.46 2.96 -7.21
C SER A 134 27.01 3.89 -6.13
N SER A 135 27.76 4.91 -6.56
CA SER A 135 27.66 6.25 -5.96
C SER A 135 26.36 6.97 -6.37
N ARG A 136 25.28 6.23 -6.56
CA ARG A 136 23.90 6.74 -6.64
C ARG A 136 23.23 6.34 -5.35
N LEU A 137 23.73 6.86 -4.22
CA LEU A 137 23.00 7.87 -3.46
C LEU A 137 21.49 7.72 -3.65
N GLY A 138 20.83 7.22 -2.61
CA GLY A 138 19.41 7.41 -2.36
C GLY A 138 19.06 8.90 -2.33
N LEU A 139 19.05 9.52 -3.50
CA LEU A 139 18.78 10.94 -3.74
C LEU A 139 17.48 11.16 -4.50
N ARG A 140 16.56 10.17 -4.51
CA ARG A 140 15.19 10.39 -5.00
C ARG A 140 14.19 10.75 -3.90
N ARG A 141 14.57 10.68 -2.61
CA ARG A 141 13.76 11.14 -1.46
C ARG A 141 14.07 12.57 -0.99
N LEU A 142 14.52 13.48 -1.87
CA LEU A 142 14.74 14.90 -1.51
C LEU A 142 14.28 15.91 -2.58
N VAL A 143 13.28 15.60 -3.41
CA VAL A 143 12.81 16.56 -4.45
C VAL A 143 11.51 17.30 -4.08
N ARG A 144 10.83 17.00 -2.97
CA ARG A 144 9.55 17.69 -2.63
C ARG A 144 9.51 18.54 -1.36
N LEU A 145 10.63 18.74 -0.65
CA LEU A 145 10.66 19.68 0.49
C LEU A 145 11.70 20.82 0.38
N ALA A 146 12.24 21.07 -0.83
CA ALA A 146 13.12 22.21 -1.09
C ALA A 146 12.44 23.38 -1.83
N GLY A 147 11.14 23.28 -2.13
CA GLY A 147 10.40 24.33 -2.85
C GLY A 147 9.89 25.48 -1.97
N LEU A 148 9.85 25.33 -0.64
CA LEU A 148 9.20 26.30 0.26
C LEU A 148 10.16 27.08 1.18
N THR A 149 11.44 26.71 1.27
CA THR A 149 12.43 27.45 2.08
C THR A 149 13.20 28.51 1.30
N ALA A 150 13.16 28.50 -0.05
CA ALA A 150 13.86 29.48 -0.88
C ALA A 150 13.17 30.86 -0.95
N LEU A 151 11.91 30.98 -0.51
CA LEU A 151 11.15 32.24 -0.65
C LEU A 151 11.30 33.19 0.55
N VAL A 152 11.78 32.70 1.70
CA VAL A 152 11.93 33.54 2.91
C VAL A 152 13.30 34.24 2.97
N THR A 153 14.34 33.71 2.32
CA THR A 153 15.68 34.34 2.33
C THR A 153 15.85 35.42 1.27
N SER A 154 15.07 35.41 0.19
CA SER A 154 15.19 36.44 -0.87
C SER A 154 14.65 37.81 -0.46
N GLY A 155 13.82 37.92 0.58
CA GLY A 155 13.30 39.20 1.05
C GLY A 155 14.28 39.99 1.93
N LEU A 156 15.15 39.31 2.67
CA LEU A 156 16.02 39.97 3.66
C LEU A 156 17.30 40.56 3.04
N ALA A 157 17.79 40.00 1.93
CA ALA A 157 19.02 40.47 1.29
C ALA A 157 18.84 41.78 0.48
N VAL A 158 17.62 42.07 -0.01
CA VAL A 158 17.35 43.29 -0.80
C VAL A 158 17.24 44.52 0.09
N ALA A 159 16.79 44.39 1.34
CA ALA A 159 16.65 45.52 2.25
C ALA A 159 18.00 46.09 2.74
N LEU A 160 19.02 45.23 2.93
CA LEU A 160 20.32 45.67 3.44
C LEU A 160 21.19 46.38 2.39
N LEU A 161 20.96 46.13 1.09
CA LEU A 161 21.74 46.78 0.04
C LEU A 161 21.23 48.19 -0.29
N ALA A 162 19.95 48.50 -0.02
CA ALA A 162 19.40 49.84 -0.23
C ALA A 162 19.85 50.87 0.83
N VAL A 163 20.10 50.43 2.06
CA VAL A 163 20.51 51.33 3.16
C VAL A 163 21.98 51.78 3.01
N VAL A 164 22.84 50.94 2.43
CA VAL A 164 24.27 51.27 2.22
C VAL A 164 24.49 52.21 1.04
N LEU A 165 23.54 52.28 0.08
CA LEU A 165 23.62 53.19 -1.08
C LEU A 165 22.96 54.56 -0.84
N LEU A 166 22.38 54.80 0.34
CA LEU A 166 21.70 56.06 0.68
C LEU A 166 22.44 56.88 1.76
N VAL A 167 23.70 56.54 2.04
CA VAL A 167 24.66 57.37 2.80
C VAL A 167 25.59 58.09 1.83
#